data_AF-A0A139AMD5-F1
#
_entry.id   AF-A0A139AMD5-F1
#
_cell.length_a   1.000
_cell.length_b   1.000
_cell.length_c   1.000
_cell.angle_alpha   90.00
_cell.angle_beta   90.00
_cell.angle_gamma   90.00
#
_symmetry.space_group_name_H-M   'P 1'
#
loop_
_entity.id
_entity.type
_entity.pdbx_description
1 polymer ?
#
loop_
_entity_poly.entity_id
_entity_poly.type
_entity_poly.pdbx_seq_one_letter_code
_entity_poly.pdbx_strand_id
1 'polypeptide(L)'
;MWILTGDSPSTHGTTVWLKPGKEVSIGRKDGTLTYPQEKSISRSHAAFVVGNVVEGMVTDLNRFPSVTLTDNSKFLYTFVNGVPSTEATRIRQVADGDQLSFGNTIADGLPLVRFRLKRSPVVLCLSGVPKNVKKEMTGLAAVLDLKIEPDWTDACTHLLMHSLKVTYKVVACLADCRHIVSDNWVRALSAVNVVEFQLPRESEFLPEVVEESVVPDDVNFGPDPRRRTLFKGRTFVFFTQSQVEKHSPSVTRCSGTIRAVLIGPSDTEDDILREISDVDEPIVVSAKDAGVSELENKVIARVARSFGVRVVNAEEIGYAVLFASTALHTNPSDDIPDLLATQRTQKTQKGQQKIQGQASGGASGGGPASWVKVESVPGKLTAEGGSFGEKVCDELCVLRLQRRVRTIV
;
A
#
# COMPACT_ATOMS: atom_id res chain seq x y z
N MET A 1 -1.01 -11.80 -13.48
CA MET A 1 -0.88 -11.23 -14.84
C MET A 1 0.32 -11.81 -15.58
N TRP A 2 0.21 -11.93 -16.90
CA TRP A 2 1.29 -12.33 -17.81
C TRP A 2 1.72 -11.17 -18.70
N ILE A 3 3.00 -10.83 -18.69
CA ILE A 3 3.55 -9.67 -19.39
C ILE A 3 4.61 -10.14 -20.39
N LEU A 4 4.48 -9.77 -21.66
CA LEU A 4 5.57 -9.83 -22.62
C LEU A 4 6.41 -8.57 -22.50
N THR A 5 7.72 -8.76 -22.34
CA THR A 5 8.70 -7.67 -22.28
C THR A 5 9.69 -7.83 -23.42
N GLY A 6 9.98 -6.76 -24.15
CA GLY A 6 10.94 -6.82 -25.25
C GLY A 6 12.33 -7.25 -24.79
N ASP A 7 12.96 -8.18 -25.53
CA ASP A 7 14.28 -8.76 -25.26
C ASP A 7 15.22 -8.63 -26.48
N SER A 8 14.97 -7.62 -27.33
CA SER A 8 15.78 -7.31 -28.51
C SER A 8 15.73 -5.83 -28.86
N PRO A 9 16.69 -5.29 -29.63
CA PRO A 9 16.66 -3.89 -30.06
C PRO A 9 15.35 -3.49 -30.76
N SER A 10 14.75 -4.36 -31.57
CA SER A 10 13.48 -4.11 -32.27
C SER A 10 12.25 -4.14 -31.37
N THR A 11 12.36 -4.68 -30.16
CA THR A 11 11.28 -4.76 -29.16
C THR A 11 11.57 -3.93 -27.91
N HIS A 12 12.68 -3.19 -27.89
CA HIS A 12 13.13 -2.46 -26.72
C HIS A 12 12.03 -1.50 -26.21
N GLY A 13 11.76 -1.54 -24.90
CA GLY A 13 10.71 -0.73 -24.27
C GLY A 13 9.27 -1.24 -24.47
N THR A 14 9.05 -2.26 -25.32
CA THR A 14 7.73 -2.85 -25.50
C THR A 14 7.33 -3.69 -24.28
N THR A 15 6.20 -3.35 -23.68
CA THR A 15 5.53 -4.14 -22.63
C THR A 15 4.11 -4.45 -23.09
N VAL A 16 3.69 -5.70 -22.97
CA VAL A 16 2.35 -6.12 -23.42
C VAL A 16 1.72 -7.01 -22.37
N TRP A 17 0.55 -6.63 -21.89
CA TRP A 17 -0.23 -7.46 -21.00
C TRP A 17 -1.03 -8.49 -21.79
N LEU A 18 -0.72 -9.76 -21.59
CA LEU A 18 -1.53 -10.87 -22.05
C LEU A 18 -2.74 -11.01 -21.10
N LYS A 19 -3.81 -10.28 -21.40
CA LYS A 19 -5.04 -10.26 -20.61
C LYS A 19 -5.87 -11.53 -20.87
N PRO A 20 -6.40 -12.21 -19.83
CA PRO A 20 -7.30 -13.36 -20.01
C PRO A 20 -8.43 -13.08 -21.00
N GLY A 21 -8.69 -14.02 -21.90
CA GLY A 21 -9.76 -13.92 -22.90
C GLY A 21 -9.50 -12.95 -24.06
N LYS A 22 -8.35 -12.26 -24.11
CA LYS A 22 -7.91 -11.48 -25.28
C LYS A 22 -6.77 -12.17 -26.00
N GLU A 23 -6.89 -12.30 -27.32
CA GLU A 23 -5.79 -12.72 -28.16
C GLU A 23 -4.83 -11.54 -28.38
N VAL A 24 -3.53 -11.80 -28.25
CA VAL A 24 -2.46 -10.88 -28.65
C VAL A 24 -1.65 -11.58 -29.73
N SER A 25 -1.53 -10.97 -30.90
CA SER A 25 -0.80 -11.57 -32.03
C SER A 25 0.41 -10.74 -32.45
N ILE A 26 1.41 -11.44 -33.00
CA ILE A 26 2.62 -10.87 -33.58
C ILE A 26 2.58 -11.13 -35.08
N GLY A 27 2.90 -10.11 -35.87
CA GLY A 27 3.01 -10.28 -37.31
C GLY A 27 3.79 -9.15 -37.96
N ARG A 28 4.10 -9.31 -39.23
CA ARG A 28 4.70 -8.23 -40.02
C ARG A 28 3.66 -7.15 -40.39
N LYS A 29 2.37 -7.50 -40.45
CA LYS A 29 1.28 -6.58 -40.81
C LYS A 29 -0.02 -6.81 -40.06
N ASP A 30 -0.44 -8.07 -39.91
CA ASP A 30 -1.81 -8.44 -39.51
C ASP A 30 -1.84 -8.94 -38.05
N GLY A 31 -1.20 -8.22 -37.13
CA GLY A 31 -1.09 -8.60 -35.72
C GLY A 31 -1.29 -7.43 -34.75
N THR A 32 -1.56 -7.74 -33.48
CA THR A 32 -1.61 -6.75 -32.39
C THR A 32 -0.29 -5.99 -32.26
N LEU A 33 0.84 -6.70 -32.40
CA LEU A 33 2.19 -6.15 -32.48
C LEU A 33 2.70 -6.34 -33.91
N THR A 34 3.08 -5.23 -34.55
CA THR A 34 3.51 -5.24 -35.95
C THR A 34 4.99 -4.89 -36.10
N TYR A 35 5.69 -5.70 -36.90
CA TYR A 35 7.11 -5.54 -37.20
C TYR A 35 7.33 -5.44 -38.71
N PRO A 36 6.98 -4.31 -39.35
CA PRO A 36 6.92 -4.21 -40.81
C PRO A 36 8.29 -4.36 -41.51
N GLN A 37 9.37 -4.01 -40.80
CA GLN A 37 10.74 -4.09 -41.33
C GLN A 37 11.31 -5.52 -41.30
N GLU A 38 10.69 -6.41 -40.52
CA GLU A 38 11.17 -7.77 -40.29
C GLU A 38 10.64 -8.72 -41.36
N LYS A 39 11.31 -8.77 -42.51
CA LYS A 39 10.86 -9.53 -43.69
C LYS A 39 10.69 -11.03 -43.45
N SER A 40 11.42 -11.58 -42.48
CA SER A 40 11.34 -12.99 -42.10
C SER A 40 10.13 -13.30 -41.22
N ILE A 41 9.42 -12.29 -40.71
CA ILE A 41 8.18 -12.44 -39.96
C ILE A 41 7.00 -12.57 -40.93
N SER A 42 6.21 -13.64 -40.75
CA SER A 42 4.96 -13.85 -41.50
C SER A 42 3.96 -12.72 -41.22
N ARG A 43 3.01 -12.50 -42.14
CA ARG A 43 2.05 -11.39 -41.98
C ARG A 43 1.25 -11.49 -40.68
N SER A 44 0.73 -12.68 -40.39
CA SER A 44 0.31 -13.16 -39.07
C SER A 44 1.29 -14.27 -38.71
N HIS A 45 2.11 -14.07 -37.68
CA HIS A 45 3.22 -14.97 -37.35
C HIS A 45 2.90 -15.85 -36.17
N ALA A 46 2.43 -15.26 -35.08
CA ALA A 46 2.10 -16.01 -33.88
C ALA A 46 0.96 -15.34 -33.11
N ALA A 47 0.28 -16.12 -32.28
CA ALA A 47 -0.78 -15.65 -31.41
C ALA A 47 -0.62 -16.20 -29.98
N PHE A 48 -0.99 -15.38 -29.02
CA PHE A 48 -1.04 -15.71 -27.60
C PHE A 48 -2.47 -15.68 -27.11
N VAL A 49 -2.86 -16.72 -26.38
CA VAL A 49 -4.14 -16.77 -25.68
C VAL A 49 -3.89 -17.21 -24.25
N VAL A 50 -4.30 -16.37 -23.30
CA VAL A 50 -4.30 -16.71 -21.88
C VAL A 50 -5.59 -17.43 -21.56
N GLY A 51 -5.46 -18.60 -20.92
CA GLY A 51 -6.59 -19.41 -20.50
C GLY A 51 -7.53 -18.66 -19.56
N ASN A 52 -8.77 -19.13 -19.48
CA ASN A 52 -9.76 -18.54 -18.58
C ASN A 52 -9.32 -18.70 -17.12
N VAL A 53 -9.57 -17.65 -16.33
CA VAL A 53 -9.40 -17.71 -14.88
C VAL A 53 -10.59 -18.49 -14.31
N VAL A 54 -10.32 -19.65 -13.72
CA VAL A 54 -11.36 -20.50 -13.12
C VAL A 54 -11.55 -20.18 -11.64
N GLU A 55 -12.65 -20.65 -11.07
CA GLU A 55 -12.99 -20.46 -9.67
C GLU A 55 -11.83 -20.91 -8.74
N GLY A 56 -11.60 -20.13 -7.67
CA GLY A 56 -10.51 -20.34 -6.72
C GLY A 56 -9.15 -19.78 -7.14
N MET A 57 -8.90 -19.48 -8.43
CA MET A 57 -7.61 -18.90 -8.86
C MET A 57 -7.35 -17.49 -8.31
N VAL A 58 -8.39 -16.75 -7.91
CA VAL A 58 -8.25 -15.41 -7.34
C VAL A 58 -7.64 -15.46 -5.93
N THR A 59 -7.91 -16.53 -5.18
CA THR A 59 -7.44 -16.69 -3.79
C THR A 59 -6.21 -17.61 -3.67
N ASP A 60 -5.81 -18.26 -4.75
CA ASP A 60 -4.58 -19.06 -4.81
C ASP A 60 -3.46 -18.24 -5.47
N LEU A 61 -2.52 -17.77 -4.65
CA LEU A 61 -1.40 -16.94 -5.08
C LEU A 61 -0.45 -17.64 -6.06
N ASN A 62 -0.41 -18.97 -6.05
CA ASN A 62 0.53 -19.76 -6.85
C ASN A 62 -0.09 -20.23 -8.18
N ARG A 63 -1.40 -20.08 -8.35
CA ARG A 63 -2.12 -20.56 -9.52
C ARG A 63 -2.34 -19.44 -10.52
N PHE A 64 -1.85 -19.63 -11.74
CA PHE A 64 -2.01 -18.68 -12.85
C PHE A 64 -2.70 -19.37 -14.03
N PRO A 65 -3.48 -18.62 -14.84
CA PRO A 65 -3.96 -19.15 -16.11
C PRO A 65 -2.76 -19.51 -17.00
N SER A 66 -2.89 -20.57 -17.81
CA SER A 66 -1.83 -20.95 -18.73
C SER A 66 -1.79 -20.02 -19.95
N VAL A 67 -0.63 -19.88 -20.58
CA VAL A 67 -0.48 -19.08 -21.80
C VAL A 67 -0.20 -20.02 -22.97
N THR A 68 -1.11 -20.03 -23.93
CA THR A 68 -0.96 -20.80 -25.17
C THR A 68 -0.32 -19.92 -26.22
N LEU A 69 0.77 -20.39 -26.81
CA LEU A 69 1.42 -19.83 -28.00
C LEU A 69 1.06 -20.69 -29.21
N THR A 70 0.59 -20.05 -30.27
CA THR A 70 0.34 -20.66 -31.57
C THR A 70 1.24 -20.04 -32.63
N ASP A 71 2.02 -20.86 -33.33
CA ASP A 71 2.83 -20.48 -34.48
C ASP A 71 1.99 -20.58 -35.77
N ASN A 72 1.68 -19.42 -36.36
CA ASN A 72 0.96 -19.29 -37.63
C ASN A 72 1.90 -19.06 -38.81
N SER A 73 3.22 -19.11 -38.59
CA SER A 73 4.21 -18.84 -39.62
C SER A 73 4.29 -20.02 -40.60
N LYS A 74 4.50 -19.68 -41.87
CA LYS A 74 4.60 -20.69 -42.95
C LYS A 74 5.78 -21.65 -42.76
N PHE A 75 6.86 -21.18 -42.13
CA PHE A 75 8.13 -21.89 -42.04
C PHE A 75 8.47 -22.34 -40.60
N LEU A 76 7.51 -22.27 -39.67
CA LEU A 76 7.70 -22.65 -38.27
C LEU A 76 8.85 -21.89 -37.59
N TYR A 77 8.97 -20.60 -37.90
CA TYR A 77 10.02 -19.71 -37.40
C TYR A 77 9.61 -19.00 -36.09
N THR A 78 8.89 -19.71 -35.23
CA THR A 78 8.72 -19.34 -33.82
C THR A 78 9.64 -20.19 -32.96
N PHE A 79 10.37 -19.56 -32.04
CA PHE A 79 11.30 -20.24 -31.15
C PHE A 79 10.91 -19.97 -29.70
N VAL A 80 10.95 -21.01 -28.86
CA VAL A 80 10.84 -20.88 -27.40
C VAL A 80 12.15 -21.39 -26.83
N ASN A 81 12.86 -20.53 -26.10
CA ASN A 81 14.17 -20.81 -25.53
C ASN A 81 15.17 -21.35 -26.57
N GLY A 82 15.14 -20.79 -27.78
CA GLY A 82 15.99 -21.21 -28.90
C GLY A 82 15.53 -22.47 -29.63
N VAL A 83 14.47 -23.15 -29.16
CA VAL A 83 13.94 -24.36 -29.80
C VAL A 83 12.85 -23.97 -30.81
N PRO A 84 13.05 -24.25 -32.12
CA PRO A 84 12.06 -23.95 -33.16
C PRO A 84 10.78 -24.75 -32.97
N SER A 85 9.67 -24.19 -33.42
CA SER A 85 8.41 -24.90 -33.56
C SER A 85 8.54 -26.04 -34.57
N THR A 86 7.78 -27.08 -34.35
CA THR A 86 7.53 -28.20 -35.27
C THR A 86 6.03 -28.29 -35.52
N GLU A 87 5.57 -29.08 -36.50
CA GLU A 87 4.13 -29.31 -36.69
C GLU A 87 3.46 -29.81 -35.40
N ALA A 88 4.14 -30.68 -34.64
CA ALA A 88 3.64 -31.20 -33.37
C ALA A 88 3.62 -30.17 -32.23
N THR A 89 4.44 -29.12 -32.30
CA THR A 89 4.57 -28.08 -31.25
C THR A 89 4.09 -26.71 -31.70
N ARG A 90 3.40 -26.65 -32.84
CA ARG A 90 2.82 -25.42 -33.40
C ARG A 90 1.90 -24.73 -32.40
N ILE A 91 1.19 -25.50 -31.58
CA ILE A 91 0.42 -25.01 -30.44
C ILE A 91 1.05 -25.58 -29.18
N ARG A 92 1.52 -24.72 -28.27
CA ARG A 92 2.14 -25.13 -27.02
C ARG A 92 1.86 -24.15 -25.88
N GLN A 93 1.95 -24.65 -24.65
CA GLN A 93 1.98 -23.78 -23.48
C GLN A 93 3.38 -23.18 -23.31
N VAL A 94 3.44 -21.91 -22.89
CA VAL A 94 4.68 -21.23 -22.52
C VAL A 94 4.64 -20.86 -21.04
N ALA A 95 5.82 -20.78 -20.43
CA ALA A 95 6.02 -20.64 -19.00
C ALA A 95 6.65 -19.30 -18.64
N ASP A 96 6.66 -19.02 -17.33
CA ASP A 96 7.35 -17.85 -16.79
C ASP A 96 8.85 -17.92 -17.09
N GLY A 97 9.40 -16.81 -17.55
CA GLY A 97 10.80 -16.68 -17.92
C GLY A 97 11.14 -17.10 -19.35
N ASP A 98 10.23 -17.73 -20.09
CA ASP A 98 10.48 -18.17 -21.46
C ASP A 98 10.89 -17.01 -22.38
N GLN A 99 11.93 -17.24 -23.17
CA GLN A 99 12.33 -16.36 -24.26
C GLN A 99 11.64 -16.80 -25.55
N LEU A 100 10.95 -15.87 -26.18
CA LEU A 100 10.11 -16.10 -27.35
C LEU A 100 10.69 -15.31 -28.51
N SER A 101 10.97 -15.97 -29.63
CA SER A 101 11.58 -15.32 -30.79
C SER A 101 10.82 -15.63 -32.07
N PHE A 102 10.71 -14.63 -32.95
CA PHE A 102 9.92 -14.73 -34.17
C PHE A 102 10.73 -14.27 -35.38
N GLY A 103 10.67 -15.05 -36.46
CA GLY A 103 11.39 -14.78 -37.70
C GLY A 103 12.58 -15.71 -37.92
N ASN A 104 13.18 -15.62 -39.10
CA ASN A 104 14.28 -16.48 -39.52
C ASN A 104 15.61 -16.03 -38.89
N THR A 105 16.35 -16.98 -38.31
CA THR A 105 17.71 -16.80 -37.77
C THR A 105 18.80 -16.83 -38.84
N ILE A 106 18.47 -17.29 -40.05
CA ILE A 106 19.45 -17.66 -41.06
C ILE A 106 19.78 -16.44 -41.90
N ALA A 107 20.83 -15.69 -41.53
CA ALA A 107 21.84 -15.18 -42.46
C ALA A 107 22.88 -14.24 -41.79
N ASP A 108 22.47 -13.34 -40.89
CA ASP A 108 23.27 -12.10 -40.69
C ASP A 108 23.64 -11.76 -39.25
N GLY A 109 23.38 -12.64 -38.27
CA GLY A 109 23.62 -12.31 -36.85
C GLY A 109 22.72 -11.17 -36.32
N LEU A 110 21.68 -10.79 -37.07
CA LEU A 110 20.70 -9.76 -36.71
C LEU A 110 19.69 -10.30 -35.67
N PRO A 111 19.23 -9.45 -34.74
CA PRO A 111 18.38 -9.89 -33.65
C PRO A 111 16.97 -10.23 -34.16
N LEU A 112 16.51 -11.45 -33.89
CA LEU A 112 15.10 -11.81 -34.00
C LEU A 112 14.23 -10.81 -33.23
N VAL A 113 12.96 -10.66 -33.61
CA VAL A 113 11.97 -10.05 -32.73
C VAL A 113 11.83 -10.96 -31.53
N ARG A 114 12.31 -10.51 -30.37
CA ARG A 114 12.33 -11.29 -29.14
C ARG A 114 11.56 -10.64 -28.01
N PHE A 115 10.92 -11.49 -27.24
CA PHE A 115 10.26 -11.16 -26.00
C PHE A 115 10.66 -12.12 -24.90
N ARG A 116 10.52 -11.69 -23.67
CA ARG A 116 10.50 -12.53 -22.49
C ARG A 116 9.11 -12.49 -21.87
N LEU A 117 8.54 -13.67 -21.66
CA LEU A 117 7.30 -13.82 -20.91
C LEU A 117 7.61 -13.77 -19.42
N LYS A 118 6.91 -12.92 -18.68
CA LYS A 118 7.05 -12.77 -17.23
C LYS A 118 5.71 -12.82 -16.52
N ARG A 119 5.67 -13.51 -15.39
CA ARG A 119 4.59 -13.37 -14.41
C ARG A 119 4.82 -12.11 -13.59
N SER A 120 3.76 -11.32 -13.46
CA SER A 120 3.71 -10.16 -12.57
C SER A 120 2.41 -10.24 -11.78
N PRO A 121 2.41 -10.83 -10.56
CA PRO A 121 1.20 -10.90 -9.76
C PRO A 121 0.83 -9.53 -9.22
N VAL A 122 -0.47 -9.20 -9.27
CA VAL A 122 -1.06 -8.09 -8.51
C VAL A 122 -1.92 -8.75 -7.46
N VAL A 123 -1.56 -8.55 -6.20
CA VAL A 123 -2.25 -9.11 -5.04
C VAL A 123 -2.90 -7.97 -4.25
N LEU A 124 -4.22 -8.01 -4.16
CA LEU A 124 -5.06 -7.04 -3.48
C LEU A 124 -5.41 -7.55 -2.08
N CYS A 125 -5.09 -6.77 -1.05
CA CYS A 125 -5.70 -6.96 0.27
C CYS A 125 -6.91 -6.04 0.38
N LEU A 126 -8.08 -6.55 0.76
CA LEU A 126 -9.30 -5.74 0.88
C LEU A 126 -9.48 -5.28 2.32
N SER A 127 -9.74 -3.99 2.54
CA SER A 127 -10.06 -3.42 3.86
C SER A 127 -11.24 -2.46 3.78
N GLY A 128 -12.24 -2.65 4.66
CA GLY A 128 -13.40 -1.75 4.75
C GLY A 128 -14.27 -1.66 3.48
N VAL A 129 -14.19 -2.64 2.58
CA VAL A 129 -14.92 -2.60 1.28
C VAL A 129 -16.38 -3.06 1.46
N PRO A 130 -17.39 -2.27 1.06
CA PRO A 130 -18.80 -2.66 1.10
C PRO A 130 -19.10 -3.94 0.31
N LYS A 131 -20.14 -4.70 0.69
CA LYS A 131 -20.45 -6.02 0.09
C LYS A 131 -20.65 -5.98 -1.44
N ASN A 132 -21.36 -4.96 -1.95
CA ASN A 132 -21.60 -4.77 -3.38
C ASN A 132 -20.29 -4.47 -4.13
N VAL A 133 -19.48 -3.55 -3.61
CA VAL A 133 -18.17 -3.20 -4.19
C VAL A 133 -17.22 -4.40 -4.12
N LYS A 134 -17.17 -5.12 -3.00
CA LYS A 134 -16.35 -6.33 -2.85
C LYS A 134 -16.71 -7.37 -3.91
N LYS A 135 -18.00 -7.61 -4.15
CA LYS A 135 -18.45 -8.55 -5.20
C LYS A 135 -17.98 -8.10 -6.59
N GLU A 136 -18.13 -6.82 -6.92
CA GLU A 136 -17.66 -6.23 -8.19
C GLU A 136 -16.14 -6.40 -8.33
N MET A 137 -15.37 -6.02 -7.31
CA MET A 137 -13.91 -6.07 -7.33
C MET A 137 -13.37 -7.50 -7.40
N THR A 138 -14.00 -8.46 -6.75
CA THR A 138 -13.67 -9.89 -6.91
C THR A 138 -13.96 -10.38 -8.33
N GLY A 139 -15.07 -9.93 -8.94
CA GLY A 139 -15.37 -10.24 -10.34
C GLY A 139 -14.33 -9.65 -11.30
N LEU A 140 -13.94 -8.40 -11.12
CA LEU A 140 -12.87 -7.77 -11.90
C LEU A 140 -11.53 -8.48 -11.67
N ALA A 141 -11.16 -8.79 -10.41
CA ALA A 141 -9.94 -9.52 -10.11
C ALA A 141 -9.86 -10.86 -10.86
N ALA A 142 -10.98 -11.60 -10.94
CA ALA A 142 -11.06 -12.83 -11.72
C ALA A 142 -10.79 -12.60 -13.22
N VAL A 143 -11.46 -11.62 -13.84
CA VAL A 143 -11.29 -11.34 -15.27
C VAL A 143 -9.90 -10.79 -15.61
N LEU A 144 -9.26 -10.12 -14.67
CA LEU A 144 -7.96 -9.47 -14.85
C LEU A 144 -6.77 -10.32 -14.34
N ASP A 145 -7.00 -11.54 -13.82
CA ASP A 145 -5.97 -12.35 -13.15
C ASP A 145 -5.21 -11.57 -12.06
N LEU A 146 -5.98 -10.87 -11.21
CA LEU A 146 -5.51 -10.31 -9.94
C LEU A 146 -5.81 -11.30 -8.83
N LYS A 147 -4.99 -11.28 -7.79
CA LYS A 147 -5.17 -12.10 -6.59
C LYS A 147 -5.80 -11.28 -5.47
N ILE A 148 -6.51 -11.96 -4.57
CA ILE A 148 -7.10 -11.37 -3.38
C ILE A 148 -6.65 -12.15 -2.15
N GLU A 149 -6.09 -11.41 -1.20
CA GLU A 149 -5.77 -11.89 0.14
C GLU A 149 -6.78 -11.34 1.16
N PRO A 150 -7.27 -12.16 2.10
CA PRO A 150 -8.15 -11.69 3.16
C PRO A 150 -7.42 -10.78 4.15
N ASP A 151 -6.11 -10.94 4.32
CA ASP A 151 -5.27 -10.20 5.26
C ASP A 151 -4.03 -9.61 4.59
N TRP A 152 -3.35 -8.70 5.29
CA TRP A 152 -2.14 -8.09 4.76
C TRP A 152 -0.95 -9.02 4.99
N THR A 153 -0.30 -9.42 3.89
CA THR A 153 0.84 -10.34 3.87
C THR A 153 1.96 -9.78 3.00
N ASP A 154 3.14 -10.38 3.03
CA ASP A 154 4.29 -9.95 2.20
C ASP A 154 4.02 -10.10 0.69
N ALA A 155 3.06 -10.94 0.32
CA ALA A 155 2.62 -11.10 -1.06
C ALA A 155 1.75 -9.91 -1.54
N CYS A 156 1.13 -9.16 -0.63
CA CYS A 156 0.24 -8.07 -0.98
C CYS A 156 1.00 -6.94 -1.68
N THR A 157 0.44 -6.49 -2.81
CA THR A 157 1.01 -5.41 -3.61
C THR A 157 0.30 -4.08 -3.37
N HIS A 158 -1.02 -4.14 -3.10
CA HIS A 158 -1.89 -2.99 -2.95
C HIS A 158 -2.92 -3.25 -1.85
N LEU A 159 -3.24 -2.22 -1.07
CA LEU A 159 -4.38 -2.23 -0.16
C LEU A 159 -5.58 -1.57 -0.85
N LEU A 160 -6.62 -2.35 -1.12
CA LEU A 160 -7.85 -1.86 -1.74
C LEU A 160 -8.85 -1.41 -0.65
N MET A 161 -9.26 -0.15 -0.70
CA MET A 161 -10.28 0.42 0.20
C MET A 161 -11.26 1.28 -0.59
N HIS A 162 -12.55 1.21 -0.26
CA HIS A 162 -13.55 2.11 -0.88
C HIS A 162 -13.44 3.54 -0.34
N SER A 163 -13.32 3.66 0.98
CA SER A 163 -12.99 4.89 1.70
C SER A 163 -11.93 4.59 2.75
N LEU A 164 -11.01 5.52 2.98
CA LEU A 164 -9.86 5.30 3.84
C LEU A 164 -10.24 5.60 5.29
N LYS A 165 -10.24 4.54 6.10
CA LYS A 165 -10.18 4.59 7.57
C LYS A 165 -8.93 3.88 8.04
N VAL A 166 -8.27 4.40 9.06
CA VAL A 166 -7.04 3.82 9.58
C VAL A 166 -7.38 2.50 10.29
N THR A 167 -7.03 1.40 9.62
CA THR A 167 -7.17 0.03 10.14
C THR A 167 -5.77 -0.57 10.35
N TYR A 168 -5.67 -1.71 11.03
CA TYR A 168 -4.39 -2.41 11.15
C TYR A 168 -3.78 -2.76 9.77
N LYS A 169 -4.62 -3.02 8.75
CA LYS A 169 -4.18 -3.26 7.37
C LYS A 169 -3.58 -2.01 6.71
N VAL A 170 -4.11 -0.82 7.02
CA VAL A 170 -3.51 0.46 6.59
C VAL A 170 -2.12 0.60 7.20
N VAL A 171 -2.00 0.40 8.51
CA VAL A 171 -0.70 0.47 9.21
C VAL A 171 0.30 -0.52 8.60
N ALA A 172 -0.09 -1.77 8.40
CA ALA A 172 0.77 -2.79 7.81
C ALA A 172 1.19 -2.46 6.36
N CYS A 173 0.25 -1.98 5.54
CA CYS A 173 0.53 -1.52 4.17
C CYS A 173 1.53 -0.37 4.13
N LEU A 174 1.35 0.63 5.00
CA LEU A 174 2.25 1.77 5.09
C LEU A 174 3.64 1.35 5.58
N ALA A 175 3.72 0.44 6.56
CA ALA A 175 5.00 -0.10 7.04
C ALA A 175 5.82 -0.74 5.90
N ASP A 176 5.15 -1.46 4.99
CA ASP A 176 5.79 -2.04 3.80
C ASP A 176 6.09 -1.04 2.67
N CYS A 177 5.69 0.23 2.87
CA CYS A 177 5.78 1.30 1.88
C CYS A 177 5.01 0.94 0.60
N ARG A 178 3.79 0.42 0.75
CA ARG A 178 2.91 0.07 -0.38
C ARG A 178 1.80 1.10 -0.57
N HIS A 179 1.12 1.00 -1.71
CA HIS A 179 0.05 1.91 -2.08
C HIS A 179 -1.30 1.46 -1.52
N ILE A 180 -2.07 2.44 -1.05
CA ILE A 180 -3.50 2.29 -0.76
C ILE A 180 -4.24 2.85 -1.98
N VAL A 181 -5.14 2.06 -2.55
CA VAL A 181 -5.88 2.42 -3.77
C VAL A 181 -7.38 2.19 -3.60
N SER A 182 -8.15 3.00 -4.31
CA SER A 182 -9.61 2.89 -4.40
C SER A 182 -10.06 1.81 -5.38
N ASP A 183 -11.33 1.44 -5.32
CA ASP A 183 -11.96 0.58 -6.33
C ASP A 183 -11.86 1.15 -7.76
N ASN A 184 -11.72 2.47 -7.90
CA ASN A 184 -11.49 3.11 -9.20
C ASN A 184 -10.15 2.71 -9.84
N TRP A 185 -9.12 2.35 -9.06
CA TRP A 185 -7.85 1.88 -9.61
C TRP A 185 -8.02 0.56 -10.37
N VAL A 186 -8.80 -0.37 -9.82
CA VAL A 186 -9.10 -1.66 -10.47
C VAL A 186 -9.97 -1.44 -11.71
N ARG A 187 -10.93 -0.51 -11.67
CA ARG A 187 -11.71 -0.13 -12.85
C ARG A 187 -10.84 0.50 -13.93
N ALA A 188 -9.93 1.39 -13.58
CA ALA A 188 -8.97 1.97 -14.50
C ALA A 188 -8.07 0.89 -15.11
N LEU A 189 -7.55 -0.03 -14.28
CA LEU A 189 -6.76 -1.18 -14.74
C LEU A 189 -7.55 -2.06 -15.74
N SER A 190 -8.86 -2.19 -15.58
CA SER A 190 -9.69 -2.96 -16.51
C SER A 190 -9.73 -2.37 -17.93
N ALA A 191 -9.52 -1.05 -18.05
CA ALA A 191 -9.66 -0.25 -19.27
C ALA A 191 -8.32 0.16 -19.91
N VAL A 192 -7.18 -0.16 -19.29
CA VAL A 192 -5.84 0.19 -19.83
C VAL A 192 -5.57 -0.44 -21.19
N ASN A 193 -4.71 0.22 -21.96
CA ASN A 193 -4.14 -0.36 -23.17
C ASN A 193 -3.27 -1.57 -22.79
N VAL A 194 -3.47 -2.69 -23.50
CA VAL A 194 -2.70 -3.91 -23.28
C VAL A 194 -1.34 -3.86 -24.00
N VAL A 195 -1.18 -3.01 -25.01
CA VAL A 195 0.10 -2.73 -25.69
C VAL A 195 0.71 -1.47 -25.07
N GLU A 196 2.04 -1.47 -24.90
CA GLU A 196 2.74 -0.45 -24.09
C GLU A 196 2.15 -0.38 -22.68
N PHE A 197 1.85 -1.55 -22.13
CA PHE A 197 1.12 -1.70 -20.88
C PHE A 197 1.88 -1.03 -19.73
N GLN A 198 1.14 -0.21 -19.00
CA GLN A 198 1.53 0.39 -17.74
C GLN A 198 0.36 0.26 -16.75
N LEU A 199 0.69 0.09 -15.47
CA LEU A 199 -0.31 0.15 -14.41
C LEU A 199 -0.85 1.59 -14.28
N PRO A 200 -2.14 1.78 -13.95
CA PRO A 200 -2.65 3.08 -13.56
C PRO A 200 -1.84 3.60 -12.37
N ARG A 201 -1.46 4.88 -12.41
CA ARG A 201 -0.62 5.49 -11.37
C ARG A 201 -1.34 5.47 -10.03
N GLU A 202 -0.88 4.66 -9.09
CA GLU A 202 -1.54 4.36 -7.82
C GLU A 202 -1.82 5.62 -7.00
N SER A 203 -0.91 6.60 -7.03
CA SER A 203 -1.06 7.87 -6.31
C SER A 203 -2.26 8.71 -6.76
N GLU A 204 -2.77 8.49 -7.98
CA GLU A 204 -3.96 9.18 -8.51
C GLU A 204 -5.27 8.53 -8.04
N PHE A 205 -5.19 7.38 -7.36
CA PHE A 205 -6.35 6.61 -6.93
C PHE A 205 -6.41 6.42 -5.41
N LEU A 206 -5.82 7.32 -4.62
CA LEU A 206 -5.99 7.31 -3.18
C LEU A 206 -7.50 7.45 -2.83
N PRO A 207 -8.06 6.55 -2.01
CA PRO A 207 -9.46 6.66 -1.62
C PRO A 207 -9.71 7.89 -0.75
N GLU A 208 -10.95 8.38 -0.75
CA GLU A 208 -11.36 9.50 0.10
C GLU A 208 -11.05 9.19 1.57
N VAL A 209 -10.31 10.10 2.23
CA VAL A 209 -9.94 9.96 3.64
C VAL A 209 -11.12 10.37 4.51
N VAL A 210 -11.72 9.38 5.17
CA VAL A 210 -12.86 9.52 6.08
C VAL A 210 -12.47 9.15 7.51
N GLU A 211 -11.22 9.44 7.88
CA GLU A 211 -10.66 9.21 9.20
C GLU A 211 -10.81 10.45 10.07
N GLU A 212 -11.51 10.33 11.20
CA GLU A 212 -11.72 11.45 12.13
C GLU A 212 -10.54 11.68 13.07
N SER A 213 -9.72 10.64 13.30
CA SER A 213 -8.63 10.69 14.29
C SER A 213 -7.37 11.38 13.80
N VAL A 214 -7.29 11.72 12.50
CA VAL A 214 -6.15 12.41 11.91
C VAL A 214 -6.61 13.53 10.98
N VAL A 215 -5.79 14.58 10.90
CA VAL A 215 -5.92 15.57 9.83
C VAL A 215 -5.28 14.96 8.58
N PRO A 216 -6.00 14.81 7.46
CA PRO A 216 -5.47 14.13 6.28
C PRO A 216 -4.15 14.71 5.77
N ASP A 217 -3.98 16.03 5.84
CA ASP A 217 -2.77 16.72 5.35
C ASP A 217 -1.51 16.47 6.21
N ASP A 218 -1.69 16.01 7.46
CA ASP A 218 -0.58 15.70 8.35
C ASP A 218 -0.01 14.28 8.10
N VAL A 219 -0.67 13.48 7.26
CA VAL A 219 -0.36 12.07 7.04
C VAL A 219 -0.11 11.78 5.56
N ASN A 220 1.08 11.28 5.25
CA ASN A 220 1.37 10.74 3.92
C ASN A 220 0.83 9.30 3.81
N PHE A 221 -0.33 9.10 3.17
CA PHE A 221 -0.88 7.76 2.90
C PHE A 221 -0.24 7.01 1.73
N GLY A 222 0.75 7.60 1.06
CA GLY A 222 1.57 6.93 0.05
C GLY A 222 2.78 6.20 0.64
N PRO A 223 3.58 5.54 -0.21
CA PRO A 223 4.87 4.99 0.18
C PRO A 223 5.80 6.03 0.79
N ASP A 224 6.45 5.67 1.89
CA ASP A 224 7.45 6.50 2.54
C ASP A 224 8.64 5.64 3.00
N PRO A 225 9.80 5.72 2.33
CA PRO A 225 10.96 4.88 2.66
C PRO A 225 11.43 5.01 4.11
N ARG A 226 11.14 6.12 4.80
CA ARG A 226 11.51 6.33 6.21
C ARG A 226 10.89 5.27 7.12
N ARG A 227 9.74 4.71 6.75
CA ARG A 227 9.03 3.68 7.54
C ARG A 227 9.84 2.39 7.66
N ARG A 228 10.61 2.00 6.65
CA ARG A 228 11.40 0.75 6.66
C ARG A 228 12.39 0.69 7.83
N THR A 229 12.90 1.84 8.25
CA THR A 229 13.90 1.96 9.33
C THR A 229 13.37 2.74 10.53
N LEU A 230 12.05 2.95 10.63
CA LEU A 230 11.44 3.79 11.64
C LEU A 230 11.78 3.36 13.08
N PHE A 231 11.87 2.06 13.31
CA PHE A 231 12.21 1.49 14.61
C PHE A 231 13.62 0.89 14.65
N LYS A 232 14.49 1.24 13.71
CA LYS A 232 15.86 0.72 13.67
C LYS A 232 16.59 1.03 14.98
N GLY A 233 17.11 -0.01 15.62
CA GLY A 233 17.82 0.09 16.90
C GLY A 233 16.92 0.27 18.12
N ARG A 234 15.59 0.15 17.97
CA ARG A 234 14.63 0.22 19.08
C ARG A 234 14.08 -1.16 19.41
N THR A 235 13.97 -1.46 20.69
CA THR A 235 13.43 -2.75 21.18
C THR A 235 12.11 -2.53 21.90
N PHE A 236 11.04 -3.14 21.38
CA PHE A 236 9.71 -3.14 21.98
C PHE A 236 9.57 -4.32 22.94
N VAL A 237 9.21 -4.03 24.19
CA VAL A 237 8.99 -5.05 25.22
C VAL A 237 7.49 -5.30 25.37
N PHE A 238 7.08 -6.54 25.13
CA PHE A 238 5.70 -7.01 25.32
C PHE A 238 5.65 -8.06 26.42
N PHE A 239 4.52 -8.14 27.13
CA PHE A 239 4.38 -8.99 28.32
C PHE A 239 3.42 -10.16 28.14
N THR A 240 2.80 -10.26 26.96
CA THR A 240 1.90 -11.37 26.62
C THR A 240 2.15 -11.86 25.20
N GLN A 241 1.88 -13.13 24.97
CA GLN A 241 1.94 -13.74 23.64
C GLN A 241 0.99 -13.06 22.64
N SER A 242 -0.21 -12.67 23.09
CA SER A 242 -1.20 -11.99 22.25
C SER A 242 -0.72 -10.63 21.75
N GLN A 243 -0.02 -9.86 22.58
CA GLN A 243 0.59 -8.60 22.15
C GLN A 243 1.65 -8.84 21.07
N VAL A 244 2.52 -9.84 21.27
CA VAL A 244 3.57 -10.19 20.31
C VAL A 244 2.96 -10.53 18.96
N GLU A 245 1.98 -11.43 18.92
CA GLU A 245 1.31 -11.82 17.67
C GLU A 245 0.66 -10.65 16.95
N LYS A 246 -0.01 -9.76 17.70
CA LYS A 246 -0.75 -8.63 17.15
C LYS A 246 0.16 -7.51 16.63
N HIS A 247 1.24 -7.20 17.34
CA HIS A 247 2.04 -5.99 17.08
C HIS A 247 3.40 -6.28 16.43
N SER A 248 3.89 -7.53 16.50
CA SER A 248 5.16 -7.92 15.89
C SER A 248 5.29 -7.55 14.42
N PRO A 249 4.26 -7.75 13.57
CA PRO A 249 4.36 -7.37 12.17
C PRO A 249 4.64 -5.89 11.96
N SER A 250 4.07 -4.99 12.76
CA SER A 250 4.29 -3.55 12.60
C SER A 250 5.69 -3.13 13.04
N VAL A 251 6.19 -3.76 14.11
CA VAL A 251 7.54 -3.48 14.65
C VAL A 251 8.62 -3.99 13.70
N THR A 252 8.54 -5.26 13.30
CA THR A 252 9.58 -5.92 12.48
C THR A 252 9.66 -5.36 11.05
N ARG A 253 8.52 -5.05 10.41
CA ARG A 253 8.48 -4.38 9.08
C ARG A 253 9.19 -3.03 9.07
N CYS A 254 9.26 -2.38 10.24
CA CYS A 254 9.90 -1.10 10.44
C CYS A 254 11.33 -1.21 11.02
N SER A 255 11.96 -2.39 10.93
CA SER A 255 13.30 -2.71 11.47
C SER A 255 13.45 -2.61 12.99
N GLY A 256 12.35 -2.73 13.74
CA GLY A 256 12.39 -2.80 15.19
C GLY A 256 12.66 -4.21 15.70
N THR A 257 13.18 -4.29 16.93
CA THR A 257 13.38 -5.55 17.65
C THR A 257 12.26 -5.74 18.67
N ILE A 258 11.95 -7.00 18.95
CA ILE A 258 10.92 -7.38 19.92
C ILE A 258 11.55 -8.19 21.03
N ARG A 259 11.16 -7.90 22.26
CA ARG A 259 11.44 -8.70 23.44
C ARG A 259 10.14 -9.12 24.09
N ALA A 260 9.90 -10.42 24.17
CA ALA A 260 8.75 -10.99 24.85
C ALA A 260 9.18 -11.40 26.26
N VAL A 261 8.55 -10.81 27.27
CA VAL A 261 8.79 -11.10 28.70
C VAL A 261 7.48 -11.59 29.29
N LEU A 262 7.23 -12.89 29.14
CA LEU A 262 5.95 -13.49 29.54
C LEU A 262 5.91 -13.65 31.06
N ILE A 263 5.15 -12.79 31.74
CA ILE A 263 5.06 -12.78 33.20
C ILE A 263 4.33 -14.04 33.68
N GLY A 264 5.05 -14.88 34.43
CA GLY A 264 4.53 -16.04 35.13
C GLY A 264 4.01 -15.72 36.54
N PRO A 265 3.22 -16.62 37.16
CA PRO A 265 2.61 -16.39 38.48
C PRO A 265 3.61 -16.19 39.62
N SER A 266 4.84 -16.67 39.46
CA SER A 266 5.92 -16.62 40.45
C SER A 266 6.98 -15.56 40.16
N ASP A 267 6.89 -14.88 39.02
CA ASP A 267 7.95 -14.00 38.57
C ASP A 267 7.96 -12.72 39.41
N THR A 268 9.15 -12.35 39.86
CA THR A 268 9.35 -11.11 40.60
C THR A 268 9.69 -9.96 39.66
N GLU A 269 9.58 -8.73 40.15
CA GLU A 269 10.00 -7.55 39.40
C GLU A 269 11.48 -7.60 39.01
N ASP A 270 12.34 -8.14 39.88
CA ASP A 270 13.77 -8.31 39.60
C ASP A 270 14.03 -9.32 38.48
N ASP A 271 13.21 -10.37 38.37
CA ASP A 271 13.33 -11.35 37.29
C ASP A 271 13.02 -10.69 35.94
N ILE A 272 11.93 -9.91 35.88
CA ILE A 272 11.54 -9.14 34.70
C ILE A 272 12.62 -8.11 34.32
N LEU A 273 13.19 -7.41 35.31
CA LEU A 273 14.27 -6.43 35.08
C LEU A 273 15.52 -7.09 34.49
N ARG A 274 15.89 -8.28 34.96
CA ARG A 274 17.04 -9.02 34.42
C ARG A 274 16.85 -9.38 32.94
N GLU A 275 15.64 -9.77 32.54
CA GLU A 275 15.33 -10.10 31.13
C GLU A 275 15.46 -8.92 30.16
N ILE A 276 15.32 -7.70 30.66
CA ILE A 276 15.36 -6.46 29.85
C ILE A 276 16.68 -5.69 30.05
N SER A 277 17.54 -6.12 30.99
CA SER A 277 18.72 -5.37 31.43
C SER A 277 19.78 -5.10 30.35
N ASP A 278 19.83 -5.90 29.29
CA ASP A 278 20.72 -5.72 28.13
C ASP A 278 20.16 -4.76 27.06
N VAL A 279 18.94 -4.25 27.25
CA VAL A 279 18.29 -3.33 26.32
C VAL A 279 18.45 -1.90 26.81
N ASP A 280 19.24 -1.11 26.07
CA ASP A 280 19.30 0.33 26.26
C ASP A 280 17.98 0.98 25.80
N GLU A 281 17.36 1.79 26.68
CA GLU A 281 16.10 2.53 26.43
C GLU A 281 14.95 1.68 25.85
N PRO A 282 14.44 0.68 26.60
CA PRO A 282 13.38 -0.21 26.12
C PRO A 282 12.06 0.56 25.89
N ILE A 283 11.33 0.20 24.83
CA ILE A 283 9.96 0.68 24.61
C ILE A 283 9.00 -0.29 25.30
N VAL A 284 8.66 0.03 26.54
CA VAL A 284 7.79 -0.82 27.38
C VAL A 284 6.33 -0.61 26.97
N VAL A 285 5.69 -1.65 26.40
CA VAL A 285 4.32 -1.56 25.88
C VAL A 285 3.30 -1.99 26.94
N SER A 286 2.27 -1.16 27.11
CA SER A 286 1.11 -1.41 27.98
C SER A 286 0.43 -2.73 27.63
N ALA A 287 0.15 -3.55 28.65
CA ALA A 287 -0.59 -4.80 28.52
C ALA A 287 -2.06 -4.72 28.99
N LYS A 288 -2.58 -3.50 29.22
CA LYS A 288 -3.94 -3.27 29.72
C LYS A 288 -5.01 -3.92 28.85
N ASP A 289 -4.86 -3.88 27.53
CA ASP A 289 -5.84 -4.45 26.58
C ASP A 289 -5.60 -5.93 26.28
N ALA A 290 -4.65 -6.58 26.96
CA ALA A 290 -4.25 -7.97 26.76
C ALA A 290 -4.75 -8.91 27.87
N GLY A 291 -5.72 -8.48 28.69
CA GLY A 291 -6.30 -9.31 29.76
C GLY A 291 -5.42 -9.49 30.99
N VAL A 292 -4.38 -8.66 31.12
CA VAL A 292 -3.44 -8.65 32.25
C VAL A 292 -4.08 -7.98 33.47
N SER A 293 -3.82 -8.51 34.67
CA SER A 293 -4.37 -7.99 35.92
C SER A 293 -3.87 -6.57 36.23
N GLU A 294 -4.57 -5.86 37.12
CA GLU A 294 -4.14 -4.54 37.57
C GLU A 294 -2.79 -4.59 38.29
N LEU A 295 -2.51 -5.69 39.00
CA LEU A 295 -1.25 -5.89 39.72
C LEU A 295 -0.08 -6.04 38.75
N GLU A 296 -0.21 -6.88 37.73
CA GLU A 296 0.80 -7.07 36.69
C GLU A 296 1.03 -5.77 35.90
N ASN A 297 -0.03 -5.01 35.58
CA ASN A 297 0.12 -3.68 34.97
C ASN A 297 0.90 -2.70 35.87
N LYS A 298 0.73 -2.78 37.20
CA LYS A 298 1.56 -2.01 38.16
C LYS A 298 3.01 -2.46 38.15
N VAL A 299 3.29 -3.75 38.00
CA VAL A 299 4.66 -4.28 37.85
C VAL A 299 5.29 -3.73 36.57
N ILE A 300 4.60 -3.82 35.42
CA ILE A 300 5.08 -3.28 34.13
C ILE A 300 5.40 -1.78 34.24
N ALA A 301 4.55 -1.01 34.93
CA ALA A 301 4.80 0.43 35.13
C ALA A 301 6.02 0.72 36.02
N ARG A 302 6.31 -0.13 37.01
CA ARG A 302 7.51 0.00 37.85
C ARG A 302 8.76 -0.41 37.07
N VAL A 303 8.70 -1.49 36.30
CA VAL A 303 9.76 -1.90 35.37
C VAL A 303 10.13 -0.77 34.43
N ALA A 304 9.15 -0.14 33.75
CA ALA A 304 9.39 1.03 32.90
C ALA A 304 10.11 2.17 33.66
N ARG A 305 9.64 2.47 34.88
CA ARG A 305 10.24 3.52 35.72
C ARG A 305 11.69 3.22 36.10
N SER A 306 12.06 1.96 36.32
CA SER A 306 13.43 1.56 36.64
C SER A 306 14.41 1.83 35.48
N PHE A 307 13.92 1.83 34.23
CA PHE A 307 14.69 2.26 33.05
C PHE A 307 14.56 3.77 32.75
N GLY A 308 13.80 4.53 33.55
CA GLY A 308 13.55 5.94 33.30
C GLY A 308 12.67 6.21 32.08
N VAL A 309 11.88 5.23 31.65
CA VAL A 309 11.00 5.33 30.48
C VAL A 309 9.53 5.29 30.88
N ARG A 310 8.66 5.87 30.04
CA ARG A 310 7.21 5.72 30.20
C ARG A 310 6.69 4.42 29.59
N VAL A 311 5.49 4.04 29.99
CA VAL A 311 4.74 2.97 29.32
C VAL A 311 4.08 3.54 28.06
N VAL A 312 4.24 2.85 26.94
CA VAL A 312 3.70 3.20 25.62
C VAL A 312 2.42 2.40 25.35
N ASN A 313 1.37 3.05 24.85
CA ASN A 313 0.16 2.33 24.43
C ASN A 313 0.40 1.62 23.10
N ALA A 314 -0.22 0.46 22.89
CA ALA A 314 0.05 -0.35 21.71
C ALA A 314 -0.39 0.33 20.40
N GLU A 315 -1.38 1.23 20.45
CA GLU A 315 -1.83 2.05 19.31
C GLU A 315 -0.76 3.04 18.84
N GLU A 316 0.14 3.48 19.72
CA GLU A 316 1.23 4.40 19.37
C GLU A 316 2.17 3.79 18.32
N ILE A 317 2.30 2.46 18.27
CA ILE A 317 3.05 1.77 17.23
C ILE A 317 2.44 2.09 15.86
N GLY A 318 1.10 2.03 15.76
CA GLY A 318 0.37 2.34 14.53
C GLY A 318 0.50 3.82 14.15
N TYR A 319 0.39 4.72 15.13
CA TYR A 319 0.56 6.16 14.88
C TYR A 319 2.00 6.51 14.46
N ALA A 320 3.01 5.89 15.06
CA ALA A 320 4.39 6.11 14.66
C ALA A 320 4.62 5.73 13.18
N VAL A 321 4.03 4.61 12.73
CA VAL A 321 4.06 4.20 11.31
C VAL A 321 3.30 5.20 10.44
N LEU A 322 2.11 5.61 10.87
CA LEU A 322 1.25 6.54 10.14
C LEU A 322 1.98 7.87 9.85
N PHE A 323 2.54 8.48 10.90
CA PHE A 323 3.29 9.74 10.83
C PHE A 323 4.76 9.56 10.41
N ALA A 324 5.22 8.33 10.18
CA ALA A 324 6.61 7.99 9.89
C ALA A 324 7.61 8.65 10.87
N SER A 325 7.25 8.70 12.15
CA SER A 325 8.02 9.40 13.19
C SER A 325 7.81 8.76 14.57
N THR A 326 8.89 8.67 15.32
CA THR A 326 8.89 8.22 16.72
C THR A 326 9.02 9.38 17.72
N ALA A 327 8.97 10.64 17.24
CA ALA A 327 9.22 11.81 18.07
C ALA A 327 8.11 12.02 19.11
N LEU A 328 6.87 11.83 18.68
CA LEU A 328 5.70 11.91 19.54
C LEU A 328 5.33 10.50 20.03
N HIS A 329 4.94 9.62 19.11
CA HIS A 329 4.49 8.27 19.40
C HIS A 329 5.66 7.31 19.60
N THR A 330 5.57 6.39 20.56
CA THR A 330 6.64 5.43 20.91
C THR A 330 7.94 6.07 21.41
N ASN A 331 7.92 7.36 21.76
CA ASN A 331 9.02 8.03 22.44
C ASN A 331 9.02 7.62 23.93
N PRO A 332 10.06 6.91 24.42
CA PRO A 332 10.11 6.45 25.80
C PRO A 332 10.42 7.56 26.81
N SER A 333 11.00 8.68 26.37
CA SER A 333 11.53 9.75 27.23
C SER A 333 10.59 10.94 27.41
N ASP A 334 9.66 11.17 26.47
CA ASP A 334 8.70 12.26 26.53
C ASP A 334 7.35 11.76 27.04
N ASP A 335 6.84 12.38 28.11
CA ASP A 335 5.44 12.28 28.48
C ASP A 335 4.60 12.97 27.41
N ILE A 336 3.96 12.20 26.54
CA ILE A 336 2.93 12.74 25.65
C ILE A 336 1.75 13.16 26.55
N PRO A 337 1.30 14.42 26.55
CA PRO A 337 0.00 14.75 27.09
C PRO A 337 -1.03 13.90 26.34
N ASP A 338 -1.89 13.16 27.06
CA ASP A 338 -2.86 12.25 26.45
C ASP A 338 -3.72 12.97 25.39
N LEU A 339 -3.25 12.96 24.14
CA LEU A 339 -3.87 13.64 22.99
C LEU A 339 -5.21 12.98 22.67
N LEU A 340 -5.37 11.69 23.00
CA LEU A 340 -6.63 10.97 22.89
C LEU A 340 -7.64 11.43 23.96
N ALA A 341 -7.20 11.70 25.20
CA ALA A 341 -8.06 12.34 26.21
C ALA A 341 -8.44 13.77 25.82
N THR A 342 -7.53 14.51 25.19
CA THR A 342 -7.75 15.89 24.72
C THR A 342 -8.78 15.94 23.57
N GLN A 343 -8.74 14.97 22.65
CA GLN A 343 -9.75 14.83 21.59
C GLN A 343 -11.10 14.34 22.13
N ARG A 344 -11.12 13.45 23.15
CA ARG A 344 -12.35 13.03 23.83
C ARG A 344 -13.03 14.18 24.57
N THR A 345 -12.27 15.02 25.27
CA THR A 345 -12.81 16.21 25.98
C THR A 345 -13.34 17.27 25.03
N GLN A 346 -12.70 17.48 23.87
CA GLN A 346 -13.23 18.35 22.81
C GLN A 346 -14.53 17.81 22.19
N LYS A 347 -14.68 16.49 22.05
CA LYS A 347 -15.95 15.85 21.61
C LYS A 347 -17.08 16.06 22.64
N THR A 348 -16.79 15.98 23.95
CA THR A 348 -17.78 16.23 25.01
C THR A 348 -18.21 17.71 25.07
N GLN A 349 -17.29 18.65 24.90
CA GLN A 349 -17.59 20.09 24.87
C GLN A 349 -18.38 20.51 23.62
N LYS A 350 -18.05 20.00 22.43
CA LYS A 350 -18.86 20.24 21.21
C LYS A 350 -20.25 19.61 21.30
N GLY A 351 -20.40 18.47 21.96
CA GLY A 351 -21.69 17.84 22.24
C GLY A 351 -22.57 18.66 23.20
N GLN A 352 -21.98 19.22 24.26
CA GLN A 352 -22.69 20.08 25.21
C GLN A 352 -23.06 21.46 24.64
N GLN A 353 -22.21 22.06 23.81
CA GLN A 353 -22.55 23.31 23.11
C GLN A 353 -23.68 23.13 22.08
N LYS A 354 -23.79 21.94 21.45
CA LYS A 354 -24.87 21.65 20.50
C LYS A 354 -26.23 21.43 21.20
N ILE A 355 -26.23 20.97 22.45
CA ILE A 355 -27.44 20.78 23.27
C ILE A 355 -27.90 22.12 23.88
N GLN A 356 -26.98 22.99 24.29
CA GLN A 356 -27.32 24.33 24.82
C GLN A 356 -27.76 25.33 23.74
N GLY A 357 -27.40 25.12 22.47
CA GLY A 357 -27.82 25.97 21.35
C GLY A 357 -29.23 25.70 20.79
N GLN A 358 -29.93 24.65 21.24
CA GLN A 358 -31.28 24.29 20.76
C GLN A 358 -32.43 24.62 21.74
N ALA A 359 -32.13 25.26 22.87
CA ALA A 359 -33.13 25.66 23.86
C ALA A 359 -33.21 27.20 24.02
N SER A 360 -33.33 27.94 22.92
CA SER A 360 -33.92 29.30 22.94
C SER A 360 -34.35 29.71 21.53
N GLY A 361 -35.65 29.78 21.28
CA GLY A 361 -36.20 30.23 19.99
C GLY A 361 -37.55 29.63 19.64
N GLY A 362 -38.55 29.81 20.50
CA GLY A 362 -39.94 29.48 20.22
C GLY A 362 -40.75 30.69 19.73
N ALA A 363 -41.46 30.48 18.62
CA ALA A 363 -42.70 31.12 18.15
C ALA A 363 -42.67 32.55 17.53
N SER A 364 -42.95 32.64 16.22
CA SER A 364 -44.26 33.09 15.69
C SER A 364 -44.28 33.28 14.14
N GLY A 365 -45.38 32.84 13.49
CA GLY A 365 -46.12 33.63 12.48
C GLY A 365 -45.77 33.61 10.98
N GLY A 366 -46.38 32.68 10.22
CA GLY A 366 -47.19 32.88 8.99
C GLY A 366 -46.75 33.76 7.79
N GLY A 367 -46.35 33.10 6.68
CA GLY A 367 -46.66 33.31 5.23
C GLY A 367 -46.47 34.67 4.50
N PRO A 368 -46.62 34.74 3.15
CA PRO A 368 -46.17 33.83 2.08
C PRO A 368 -45.30 34.52 0.98
N ALA A 369 -44.67 33.67 0.16
CA ALA A 369 -44.01 33.85 -1.16
C ALA A 369 -43.77 35.25 -1.79
N SER A 370 -42.54 35.48 -2.24
CA SER A 370 -42.29 36.20 -3.51
C SER A 370 -40.98 35.72 -4.18
N TRP A 371 -41.05 35.57 -5.50
CA TRP A 371 -39.94 35.26 -6.39
C TRP A 371 -39.12 36.52 -6.68
N VAL A 372 -37.80 36.44 -6.62
CA VAL A 372 -36.92 37.38 -7.34
C VAL A 372 -35.77 36.61 -7.97
N LYS A 373 -35.73 36.72 -9.30
CA LYS A 373 -34.65 36.31 -10.20
C LYS A 373 -33.72 37.52 -10.37
N VAL A 374 -32.40 37.36 -10.20
CA VAL A 374 -31.41 38.25 -10.83
C VAL A 374 -30.21 37.44 -11.30
N GLU A 375 -29.91 37.59 -12.59
CA GLU A 375 -28.82 37.01 -13.35
C GLU A 375 -27.50 37.80 -13.17
N SER A 376 -26.38 37.08 -13.39
CA SER A 376 -25.06 37.48 -13.96
C SER A 376 -24.49 38.90 -13.73
N VAL A 377 -23.18 39.05 -13.46
CA VAL A 377 -22.08 39.07 -14.47
C VAL A 377 -20.72 39.06 -13.74
N PRO A 378 -19.62 38.62 -14.39
CA PRO A 378 -18.39 38.16 -13.76
C PRO A 378 -17.29 39.23 -13.70
N GLY A 379 -16.45 39.16 -12.66
CA GLY A 379 -15.25 39.97 -12.51
C GLY A 379 -13.98 39.17 -12.80
N LYS A 380 -13.34 39.48 -13.94
CA LYS A 380 -11.95 39.12 -14.28
C LYS A 380 -10.99 39.62 -13.19
N LEU A 381 -10.01 38.79 -12.83
CA LEU A 381 -8.73 39.25 -12.27
C LEU A 381 -7.60 38.75 -13.17
N THR A 382 -6.88 39.74 -13.68
CA THR A 382 -5.64 39.65 -14.45
C THR A 382 -4.46 39.29 -13.55
N ALA A 383 -3.48 38.62 -14.14
CA ALA A 383 -2.19 38.31 -13.56
C ALA A 383 -1.31 39.56 -13.39
N GLU A 384 -0.60 39.67 -12.27
CA GLU A 384 0.76 40.20 -12.21
C GLU A 384 1.54 39.50 -11.09
N GLY A 385 2.79 39.16 -11.38
CA GLY A 385 3.71 38.45 -10.49
C GLY A 385 4.32 39.34 -9.42
N GLY A 386 4.79 38.69 -8.35
CA GLY A 386 5.60 39.30 -7.32
C GLY A 386 6.21 38.22 -6.44
N SER A 387 7.52 38.05 -6.55
CA SER A 387 8.35 37.20 -5.70
C SER A 387 8.36 37.71 -4.25
N PHE A 388 8.03 36.84 -3.31
CA PHE A 388 8.36 36.92 -1.88
C PHE A 388 8.35 35.45 -1.41
N GLY A 389 9.37 34.83 -0.84
CA GLY A 389 10.54 35.30 -0.12
C GLY A 389 10.72 34.25 0.98
N GLU A 390 11.80 33.48 0.91
CA GLU A 390 12.25 32.56 1.97
C GLU A 390 12.24 33.29 3.32
N LYS A 391 11.61 32.69 4.34
CA LYS A 391 11.93 32.79 5.79
C LYS A 391 10.73 32.35 6.64
N VAL A 392 10.56 31.05 6.85
CA VAL A 392 9.89 30.52 8.06
C VAL A 392 10.45 29.12 8.36
N CYS A 393 11.73 29.00 8.72
CA CYS A 393 12.24 27.75 9.31
C CYS A 393 13.22 27.94 10.49
N ASP A 394 13.64 29.17 10.82
CA ASP A 394 14.70 29.36 11.84
C ASP A 394 14.22 29.78 13.25
N GLU A 395 12.95 30.13 13.48
CA GLU A 395 12.53 30.61 14.82
C GLU A 395 12.25 29.51 15.85
N LEU A 396 12.04 28.25 15.44
CA LEU A 396 11.82 27.15 16.38
C LEU A 396 13.12 26.49 16.89
N CYS A 397 14.27 26.79 16.26
CA CYS A 397 15.57 26.27 16.68
C CYS A 397 16.25 27.15 17.75
N VAL A 398 16.03 28.47 17.72
CA VAL A 398 16.70 29.42 18.64
C VAL A 398 16.09 29.41 20.04
N LEU A 399 14.80 29.07 20.20
CA LEU A 399 14.14 29.03 21.50
C LEU A 399 14.51 27.81 22.37
N ARG A 400 15.17 26.79 21.82
CA ARG A 400 15.60 25.59 22.58
C ARG A 400 17.04 25.65 23.11
N LEU A 401 17.87 26.57 22.61
CA LEU A 401 19.25 26.76 23.09
C LEU A 401 19.37 27.69 24.31
N GLN A 402 18.37 28.55 24.59
CA GLN A 402 18.42 29.47 25.72
C GLN A 402 17.96 28.89 27.07
N ARG A 403 17.38 27.68 27.11
CA ARG A 403 16.97 27.03 28.37
C ARG A 403 18.01 26.11 29.00
N ARG A 404 19.22 25.99 28.42
CA ARG A 404 20.27 25.07 28.90
C ARG A 404 21.53 25.73 29.50
N VAL A 405 21.52 27.05 29.78
CA VAL A 405 22.69 27.76 30.36
C VAL A 405 22.34 28.56 31.62
N ARG A 406 21.51 28.01 32.51
CA ARG A 406 21.43 28.50 33.90
C ARG A 406 21.30 27.32 34.84
N THR A 407 22.44 26.73 35.21
CA THR A 407 22.79 26.19 36.54
C THR A 407 24.19 25.59 36.44
N ILE A 408 25.23 26.42 36.35
CA ILE A 408 26.59 26.17 36.85
C ILE A 408 27.21 27.55 37.11
N VAL A 409 27.07 28.05 38.35
CA VAL A 409 28.12 28.57 39.25
C VAL A 409 27.50 28.56 40.65
#